data_AF-A0A497P974-F1
#
_entry.id   AF-A0A497P974-F1
#
_cell.length_a   1.000
_cell.length_b   1.000
_cell.length_c   1.000
_cell.angle_alpha   90.00
_cell.angle_beta   90.00
_cell.angle_gamma   90.00
#
_symmetry.space_group_name_H-M   'P 1'
#
loop_
_entity.id
_entity.type
_entity.pdbx_description
1 polymer ?
#
loop_
_entity_poly.entity_id
_entity_poly.type
_entity_poly.pdbx_seq_one_letter_code
_entity_poly.pdbx_strand_id
1 'polypeptide(L)' 'MTEEEARCPICGRICRAEAQFCRYHENAREELERGYKEWSAAMPITWNEYLSRLIEAEETGMWIRDMIEFIMSTDDL' A
#
# COMPACT_ATOMS: atom_id res chain seq x y z
N MET A 1 14.16 -29.73 1.12
CA MET A 1 14.43 -28.35 0.67
C MET A 1 13.26 -27.54 1.19
N THR A 2 13.44 -26.79 2.27
CA THR A 2 12.36 -25.98 2.84
C THR A 2 12.26 -24.72 2.00
N GLU A 3 11.16 -24.56 1.27
CA GLU A 3 10.82 -23.28 0.65
C GLU A 3 10.78 -22.23 1.76
N GLU A 4 11.65 -21.24 1.70
CA GLU A 4 11.66 -20.15 2.65
C GLU A 4 10.39 -19.33 2.42
N GLU A 5 9.43 -19.43 3.35
CA GLU A 5 8.16 -18.71 3.24
C GLU A 5 8.42 -17.20 3.20
N ALA A 6 8.17 -16.57 2.05
CA ALA A 6 8.28 -15.13 1.90
C ALA A 6 7.38 -14.43 2.94
N ARG A 7 7.92 -13.40 3.61
CA ARG A 7 7.21 -12.63 4.63
C ARG A 7 6.98 -11.21 4.15
N CYS A 8 5.82 -10.68 4.49
CA CYS A 8 5.44 -9.32 4.16
C CYS A 8 6.39 -8.34 4.88
N PRO A 9 7.03 -7.42 4.17
CA PRO A 9 8.00 -6.50 4.79
C PRO A 9 7.34 -5.53 5.77
N ILE A 10 6.03 -5.30 5.66
CA ILE A 10 5.28 -4.36 6.50
C ILE A 10 4.83 -5.00 7.83
N CYS A 11 4.40 -6.26 7.84
CA CYS A 11 3.81 -6.88 9.03
C CYS A 11 4.28 -8.31 9.35
N GLY A 12 5.23 -8.87 8.58
CA GLY A 12 5.83 -10.19 8.82
C GLY A 12 4.95 -11.41 8.54
N ARG A 13 3.69 -11.20 8.10
CA ARG A 13 2.78 -12.28 7.70
C ARG A 13 3.29 -13.02 6.46
N ILE A 14 2.96 -14.30 6.36
CA ILE A 14 3.32 -15.13 5.20
C ILE A 14 2.66 -14.58 3.94
N CYS A 15 3.46 -14.40 2.90
CA CYS A 15 3.04 -14.04 1.56
C CYS A 15 2.60 -15.29 0.78
N ARG A 16 1.77 -15.09 -0.24
CA ARG A 16 1.57 -16.16 -1.24
C ARG A 16 2.88 -16.37 -2.01
N ALA A 17 3.04 -17.54 -2.62
CA ALA A 17 4.17 -17.79 -3.51
C ALA A 17 4.30 -16.65 -4.53
N GLU A 18 5.52 -16.13 -4.69
CA GLU A 18 5.88 -15.03 -5.59
C GLU A 18 5.27 -13.65 -5.27
N ALA A 19 4.51 -13.49 -4.17
CA ALA A 19 3.96 -12.20 -3.76
C ALA A 19 4.94 -11.41 -2.88
N GLN A 20 5.02 -10.10 -3.13
CA GLN A 20 5.84 -9.18 -2.32
C GLN A 20 5.18 -8.89 -0.96
N PHE A 21 3.86 -8.80 -0.93
CA PHE A 21 3.10 -8.47 0.28
C PHE A 21 2.17 -9.62 0.70
N CYS A 22 1.75 -9.60 1.96
CA CYS A 22 0.66 -10.47 2.40
C CYS A 22 -0.64 -10.02 1.71
N ARG A 23 -1.64 -10.91 1.64
CA ARG A 23 -2.91 -10.64 0.94
C ARG A 23 -3.59 -9.31 1.30
N TYR A 24 -3.42 -8.82 2.52
CA TYR A 24 -4.04 -7.58 2.98
C TYR A 24 -3.31 -6.34 2.45
N HIS A 25 -1.98 -6.37 2.48
CA HIS A 25 -1.16 -5.28 1.98
C HIS A 25 -1.10 -5.28 0.45
N GLU A 26 -1.15 -6.45 -0.18
CA GLU A 26 -1.32 -6.54 -1.65
C GLU A 26 -2.63 -5.87 -2.08
N ASN A 27 -3.74 -6.22 -1.44
CA ASN A 27 -5.02 -5.58 -1.72
C ASN A 27 -4.98 -4.07 -1.40
N ALA A 28 -4.39 -3.66 -0.28
CA ALA A 28 -4.24 -2.24 0.06
C ALA A 28 -3.49 -1.45 -1.03
N ARG A 29 -2.43 -2.03 -1.60
CA ARG A 29 -1.70 -1.43 -2.74
C ARG A 29 -2.59 -1.30 -3.96
N GLU A 30 -3.30 -2.37 -4.35
CA GLU A 30 -4.22 -2.34 -5.49
C GLU A 30 -5.35 -1.31 -5.33
N GLU A 31 -5.91 -1.20 -4.12
CA GLU A 31 -6.92 -0.22 -3.75
C GLU A 31 -6.37 1.22 -3.85
N LEU A 32 -5.16 1.46 -3.34
CA LEU A 32 -4.49 2.77 -3.44
C LEU A 32 -4.27 3.18 -4.90
N GLU A 33 -3.72 2.28 -5.71
CA GLU A 33 -3.47 2.53 -7.14
C GLU A 33 -4.77 2.79 -7.90
N ARG A 34 -5.86 2.07 -7.57
CA ARG A 34 -7.16 2.28 -8.18
C ARG A 34 -7.80 3.60 -7.76
N GLY A 35 -7.81 3.91 -6.46
CA GLY A 35 -8.36 5.17 -5.96
C GLY A 35 -7.64 6.38 -6.52
N TYR A 36 -6.31 6.31 -6.70
CA TYR A 36 -5.57 7.39 -7.35
C TYR A 36 -5.95 7.58 -8.81
N LYS A 37 -6.15 6.50 -9.57
CA LYS A 37 -6.63 6.60 -10.96
C LYS A 37 -7.98 7.30 -11.03
N GLU A 38 -8.89 7.00 -10.10
CA GLU A 38 -10.20 7.65 -10.02
C GLU A 38 -10.07 9.14 -9.66
N TRP A 39 -9.27 9.48 -8.64
CA TRP A 39 -9.07 10.86 -8.21
C TRP A 39 -8.34 11.72 -9.25
N SER A 40 -7.27 11.19 -9.85
CA SER A 40 -6.49 11.87 -10.89
C SER A 40 -7.29 12.09 -12.19
N ALA A 41 -8.26 11.22 -12.48
CA ALA A 41 -9.20 11.44 -13.58
C ALA A 41 -10.22 12.56 -13.28
N ALA A 42 -10.61 12.73 -12.01
CA ALA A 42 -11.61 13.71 -11.59
C ALA A 42 -11.00 15.10 -11.30
N MET A 43 -9.75 15.16 -10.85
CA MET A 43 -9.09 16.42 -10.49
C MET A 43 -7.57 16.35 -10.65
N PRO A 44 -6.90 17.49 -10.90
CA PRO A 44 -5.44 17.57 -10.85
C PRO A 44 -4.96 17.26 -9.42
N ILE A 45 -4.32 16.11 -9.24
CA ILE A 45 -3.72 15.68 -7.98
C ILE A 45 -2.50 14.81 -8.28
N THR A 46 -1.43 14.98 -7.50
CA THR A 46 -0.24 14.13 -7.56
C THR A 46 -0.39 12.92 -6.65
N TRP A 47 0.46 11.90 -6.88
CA TRP A 47 0.48 10.70 -6.04
C TRP A 47 0.70 11.04 -4.56
N ASN A 48 1.71 11.87 -4.24
CA ASN A 48 2.01 12.24 -2.86
C ASN A 48 0.88 13.04 -2.19
N GLU A 49 0.21 13.95 -2.92
CA GLU A 49 -0.95 14.68 -2.39
C GLU A 49 -2.12 13.73 -2.08
N TYR A 50 -2.35 12.75 -2.94
CA TYR A 50 -3.37 11.71 -2.72
C TYR A 50 -3.08 10.89 -1.46
N LEU A 51 -1.86 10.38 -1.32
CA LEU A 51 -1.47 9.61 -0.13
C LEU A 51 -1.54 10.45 1.16
N SER A 52 -1.12 11.72 1.10
CA SER A 52 -1.16 12.64 2.24
C SER A 52 -2.59 12.91 2.71
N ARG A 53 -3.54 13.05 1.78
CA ARG A 53 -4.97 13.20 2.14
C ARG A 53 -5.54 11.94 2.78
N LEU A 54 -5.16 10.76 2.29
CA LEU A 54 -5.64 9.50 2.85
C LEU A 54 -5.08 9.23 4.24
N ILE A 55 -3.81 9.55 4.52
CA ILE A 55 -3.25 9.30 5.85
C ILE A 55 -3.85 10.24 6.92
N GLU A 56 -4.30 11.43 6.54
CA GLU A 56 -4.99 12.37 7.43
C GLU A 56 -6.47 11.99 7.69
N ALA A 57 -7.13 11.31 6.75
CA ALA A 57 -8.53 10.93 6.86
C ALA A 57 -8.74 9.82 7.90
N GLU A 58 -9.56 10.04 8.94
CA GLU A 58 -9.77 9.10 10.05
C GLU A 58 -10.36 7.76 9.61
N GLU A 59 -11.19 7.78 8.56
CA GLU A 59 -11.85 6.62 7.96
C GLU A 59 -10.90 5.68 7.21
N THR A 60 -9.65 6.08 6.98
CA THR A 60 -8.68 5.25 6.27
C THR A 60 -8.32 4.02 7.08
N GLY A 61 -8.62 2.84 6.50
CA GLY A 61 -8.36 1.56 7.14
C GLY A 61 -6.87 1.31 7.39
N MET A 62 -6.56 0.57 8.45
CA MET A 62 -5.17 0.33 8.89
C MET A 62 -4.25 -0.22 7.79
N TRP A 63 -4.72 -1.16 6.96
CA TRP A 63 -3.90 -1.74 5.89
C TRP A 63 -3.51 -0.72 4.82
N ILE A 64 -4.37 0.26 4.58
CA ILE A 64 -4.10 1.37 3.65
C ILE A 64 -3.07 2.31 4.29
N ARG A 65 -3.20 2.63 5.59
CA ARG A 65 -2.24 3.46 6.32
C ARG A 65 -0.84 2.83 6.34
N ASP A 66 -0.74 1.57 6.73
CA ASP A 66 0.52 0.82 6.77
C ASP A 66 1.19 0.80 5.39
N MET A 67 0.42 0.68 4.31
CA MET A 67 0.93 0.73 2.94
C MET A 67 1.37 2.14 2.52
N ILE A 68 0.62 3.19 2.87
CA ILE A 68 1.02 4.58 2.62
C ILE A 68 2.35 4.87 3.30
N GLU A 69 2.49 4.53 4.58
CA GLU A 69 3.73 4.71 5.34
C GLU A 69 4.89 3.95 4.71
N PHE A 70 4.66 2.71 4.28
CA PHE A 70 5.68 1.92 3.57
C PHE A 70 6.13 2.61 2.28
N ILE A 71 5.19 3.01 1.42
CA ILE A 71 5.49 3.68 0.13
C ILE A 71 6.27 4.97 0.37
N MET A 72 5.81 5.82 1.29
CA MET A 72 6.48 7.08 1.60
C MET A 72 7.89 6.87 2.17
N SER A 73 8.10 5.82 2.96
CA SER A 73 9.44 5.49 3.47
C SER A 73 10.39 4.95 2.40
N THR A 74 9.87 4.38 1.31
CA THR A 74 10.67 3.83 0.21
C THR A 74 10.94 4.84 -0.91
N ASP A 75 10.08 5.85 -1.09
CA ASP A 75 10.26 6.92 -2.09
C ASP A 75 11.32 7.96 -1.68
N ASP A 76 11.68 8.01 -0.39
CA ASP A 76 12.75 8.87 0.16
C ASP A 76 14.17 8.30 -0.04
N LEU A 77 14.34 7.21 -0.81
CA LEU A 77 15.61 6.56 -1.16
C LEU A 77 15.95 6.67 -2.65
#